data_AF-A0A0C2MCK2-F1
#
_entry.id   AF-A0A0C2MCK2-F1
#
_cell.length_a   1.000
_cell.length_b   1.000
_cell.length_c   1.000
_cell.angle_alpha   90.00
_cell.angle_beta   90.00
_cell.angle_gamma   90.00
#
_symmetry.space_group_name_H-M   'P 1'
#
loop_
_entity.id
_entity.type
_entity.pdbx_description
1 polymer ?
#
loop_
_entity_poly.entity_id
_entity_poly.type
_entity_poly.pdbx_seq_one_letter_code
_entity_poly.pdbx_strand_id
1 'polypeptide(L)'
;MFLAPFQAGYFTAIIEHDPQYAGVTFFIINIGGTFSGVSQRFLVAKLSERIPDMRVAYKYSFIITGIVSFVLSMIYVLFGTADLQPWAQTVHKNGEPIKQQDKTNAKNLNDVEA
;
A
#
# COMPACT_ATOMS: atom_id res chain seq x y z
N MET A 1 8.61 1.46 -16.04
CA MET A 1 9.64 1.13 -15.03
C MET A 1 10.16 2.43 -14.41
N PHE A 2 9.35 3.08 -13.56
CA PHE A 2 9.70 4.31 -12.80
C PHE A 2 8.96 4.34 -11.44
N LEU A 3 8.34 3.21 -11.04
CA LEU A 3 7.53 3.05 -9.83
C LEU A 3 8.30 2.46 -8.64
N ALA A 4 9.58 2.11 -8.82
CA ALA A 4 10.39 1.45 -7.79
C ALA A 4 10.48 2.20 -6.44
N PRO A 5 10.62 3.54 -6.37
CA PRO A 5 10.62 4.23 -5.08
C PRO A 5 9.25 4.26 -4.41
N PHE A 6 8.15 4.32 -5.18
CA PHE A 6 6.79 4.18 -4.62
C PHE A 6 6.56 2.78 -4.04
N GLN A 7 7.15 1.77 -4.68
CA GLN A 7 7.01 0.40 -4.23
C GLN A 7 7.75 0.17 -2.90
N ALA A 8 8.97 0.69 -2.74
CA ALA A 8 9.70 0.60 -1.47
C ALA A 8 8.96 1.33 -0.34
N GLY A 9 8.53 2.58 -0.56
CA GLY A 9 7.76 3.35 0.42
C GLY A 9 6.42 2.71 0.79
N TYR A 10 5.76 2.04 -0.16
CA TYR A 10 4.54 1.29 0.09
C TYR A 10 4.77 0.14 1.08
N PHE A 11 5.82 -0.66 0.86
CA PHE A 11 6.14 -1.78 1.73
C PHE A 11 6.59 -1.31 3.12
N THR A 12 7.40 -0.25 3.22
CA THR A 12 7.84 0.28 4.52
C THR A 12 6.69 0.87 5.32
N ALA A 13 5.78 1.61 4.68
CA ALA A 13 4.62 2.21 5.36
C ALA A 13 3.71 1.17 6.04
N ILE A 14 3.51 0.01 5.40
CA ILE A 14 2.69 -1.07 5.98
C ILE A 14 3.40 -1.71 7.18
N ILE A 15 4.71 -1.92 7.08
CA ILE A 15 5.52 -2.47 8.18
C ILE A 15 5.55 -1.51 9.37
N GLU A 16 5.65 -0.21 9.13
CA GLU A 16 5.63 0.82 10.16
C GLU A 16 4.25 0.98 10.82
N HIS A 17 3.19 0.80 10.04
CA HIS A 17 1.80 0.91 10.52
C HIS A 17 1.39 -0.26 11.45
N ASP A 18 1.76 -1.50 11.13
CA ASP A 18 1.45 -2.68 11.96
C ASP A 18 2.51 -3.80 11.90
N PRO A 19 3.63 -3.70 12.63
CA PRO A 19 4.79 -4.59 12.46
C PRO A 19 4.51 -6.07 12.74
N GLN A 20 3.69 -6.37 13.76
CA GLN A 20 3.38 -7.75 14.16
C GLN A 20 2.39 -8.44 13.21
N TYR A 21 1.53 -7.66 12.56
CA TYR A 21 0.46 -8.15 11.69
C TYR A 21 0.69 -7.83 10.21
N ALA A 22 1.85 -7.23 9.88
CA ALA A 22 2.23 -6.83 8.54
C ALA A 22 2.00 -7.93 7.50
N GLY A 23 2.31 -9.19 7.82
CA GLY A 23 2.09 -10.33 6.92
C GLY A 23 0.62 -10.53 6.52
N VAL A 24 -0.31 -10.41 7.46
CA VAL A 24 -1.76 -10.53 7.20
C VAL A 24 -2.26 -9.29 6.45
N THR A 25 -1.78 -8.11 6.82
CA THR A 25 -2.12 -6.86 6.13
C THR A 25 -1.64 -6.88 4.67
N PHE A 26 -0.42 -7.35 4.42
CA PHE A 26 0.11 -7.57 3.07
C PHE A 26 -0.71 -8.56 2.26
N PHE A 27 -1.18 -9.63 2.89
CA PHE A 27 -2.04 -10.61 2.22
C PHE A 27 -3.36 -9.98 1.75
N ILE A 28 -4.04 -9.23 2.61
CA ILE A 28 -5.30 -8.54 2.27
C ILE A 28 -5.08 -7.54 1.13
N ILE A 29 -4.01 -6.76 1.23
CA ILE A 29 -3.57 -5.82 0.20
C ILE A 29 -3.36 -6.53 -1.14
N ASN A 30 -2.68 -7.68 -1.13
CA ASN A 30 -2.36 -8.42 -2.33
C ASN A 30 -3.63 -9.00 -3.00
N ILE A 31 -4.61 -9.44 -2.20
CA ILE A 31 -5.93 -9.84 -2.70
C ILE A 31 -6.60 -8.66 -3.43
N GLY A 32 -6.64 -7.49 -2.82
CA GLY A 32 -7.23 -6.29 -3.43
C GLY A 32 -6.53 -5.93 -4.75
N GLY A 33 -5.20 -5.93 -4.76
CA GLY A 33 -4.40 -5.67 -5.95
C GLY A 33 -4.67 -6.67 -7.08
N THR A 34 -4.65 -7.97 -6.77
CA THR A 34 -4.91 -9.04 -7.75
C THR A 34 -6.34 -8.99 -8.28
N PHE A 35 -7.31 -8.73 -7.39
CA PHE A 35 -8.72 -8.59 -7.75
C PHE A 35 -8.96 -7.42 -8.71
N SER A 36 -8.24 -6.31 -8.54
CA SER A 36 -8.33 -5.17 -9.46
C SER A 36 -7.93 -5.56 -10.90
N GLY A 37 -6.90 -6.39 -11.06
CA GLY A 37 -6.43 -6.87 -12.35
C GLY A 37 -7.44 -7.78 -13.06
N VAL A 38 -8.11 -8.66 -12.31
CA VAL A 38 -9.20 -9.49 -12.84
C VAL A 38 -10.39 -8.62 -13.26
N SER A 39 -10.77 -7.66 -12.41
CA SER A 39 -11.87 -6.74 -12.67
C SER A 39 -11.65 -5.91 -13.93
N GLN A 40 -10.41 -5.44 -14.16
CA GLN A 40 -10.07 -4.66 -15.34
C GLN A 40 -10.22 -5.47 -16.64
N ARG A 41 -9.82 -6.76 -16.63
CA ARG A 41 -10.02 -7.64 -17.79
C ARG A 41 -11.49 -7.89 -18.07
N PHE A 42 -12.29 -8.08 -17.03
CA PHE A 42 -13.74 -8.25 -17.16
C PHE A 42 -14.42 -7.00 -17.72
N LEU A 43 -14.03 -5.82 -17.24
CA LEU A 43 -14.54 -4.53 -17.73
C LEU A 43 -14.26 -4.34 -19.23
N VAL A 44 -13.01 -4.57 -19.65
CA VAL A 44 -12.62 -4.46 -21.06
C VAL A 44 -13.40 -5.47 -21.92
N ALA A 45 -13.55 -6.71 -21.45
CA ALA A 45 -14.30 -7.73 -22.18
C ALA A 45 -15.76 -7.31 -22.43
N LYS A 46 -16.44 -6.80 -21.40
CA LYS A 46 -17.82 -6.29 -21.52
C LYS A 46 -17.94 -5.04 -22.38
N LEU A 47 -16.91 -4.20 -22.41
CA LEU A 47 -16.90 -3.01 -23.23
C LEU A 47 -16.65 -3.33 -24.71
N SER A 48 -15.81 -4.34 -25.00
CA SER A 48 -15.59 -4.86 -26.35
C SER A 48 -16.79 -5.61 -26.93
N GLU A 49 -17.66 -6.20 -26.10
CA GLU A 49 -18.94 -6.76 -26.58
C GLU A 49 -19.90 -5.67 -27.11
N ARG A 50 -19.79 -4.44 -26.60
CA ARG A 50 -20.71 -3.33 -26.91
C ARG A 50 -20.18 -2.41 -28.02
N ILE A 51 -18.87 -2.28 -28.15
CA ILE A 51 -18.20 -1.34 -29.05
C ILE A 51 -17.36 -2.14 -30.05
N PRO A 52 -17.65 -2.08 -31.37
CA PRO A 52 -16.90 -2.83 -32.38
C PRO A 52 -15.48 -2.29 -32.60
N ASP A 53 -15.24 -1.02 -32.27
CA ASP A 53 -13.90 -0.42 -32.32
C ASP A 53 -13.14 -0.65 -31.00
N MET A 54 -12.15 -1.55 -31.08
CA MET A 54 -11.29 -1.91 -29.96
C MET A 54 -10.54 -0.70 -29.37
N ARG A 55 -10.13 0.27 -30.19
CA ARG A 55 -9.39 1.47 -29.71
C ARG A 55 -10.27 2.30 -28.78
N VAL A 56 -11.54 2.44 -29.15
CA VAL A 56 -12.52 3.22 -28.38
C VAL A 56 -12.88 2.50 -27.08
N ALA A 57 -13.05 1.18 -27.12
CA ALA A 57 -13.29 0.36 -25.93
C ALA A 57 -12.15 0.50 -24.90
N TYR A 58 -10.88 0.39 -25.32
CA TYR A 58 -9.75 0.60 -24.40
C TYR A 58 -9.71 2.02 -23.83
N LYS A 59 -9.95 3.05 -24.66
CA LYS A 59 -9.96 4.45 -24.20
C LYS A 59 -10.98 4.65 -23.07
N TYR A 60 -12.20 4.16 -23.25
CA TYR A 60 -13.24 4.25 -22.23
C TYR A 60 -12.89 3.42 -20.98
N SER A 61 -12.35 2.21 -21.15
CA SER A 61 -11.90 1.41 -20.01
C SER A 61 -10.87 2.15 -19.16
N PHE A 62 -9.86 2.79 -19.78
CA PHE A 62 -8.84 3.54 -19.03
C PHE A 62 -9.40 4.75 -18.29
N ILE A 63 -10.36 5.46 -18.90
CA ILE A 63 -11.03 6.61 -18.27
C ILE A 63 -11.84 6.14 -17.06
N ILE A 64 -12.62 5.06 -17.20
CA ILE A 64 -13.42 4.48 -16.11
C ILE A 64 -12.51 4.03 -14.97
N THR A 65 -11.43 3.28 -15.28
CA THR A 65 -10.49 2.82 -14.26
C THR A 65 -9.79 3.99 -13.57
N GLY A 66 -9.45 5.06 -14.31
CA GLY A 66 -8.84 6.25 -13.74
C GLY A 66 -9.75 6.98 -12.74
N ILE A 67 -11.03 7.12 -13.08
CA ILE A 67 -12.03 7.73 -12.17
C ILE A 67 -12.19 6.87 -10.90
N VAL A 68 -12.32 5.55 -11.06
CA VAL A 68 -12.44 4.62 -9.93
C VAL A 68 -11.21 4.71 -9.02
N SER A 69 -10.00 4.62 -9.59
CA SER A 69 -8.75 4.75 -8.84
C SER A 69 -8.63 6.08 -8.10
N PHE A 70 -9.05 7.18 -8.73
CA PHE A 70 -9.03 8.49 -8.09
C PHE A 70 -9.98 8.57 -6.89
N VAL A 71 -11.22 8.08 -7.03
CA VAL A 71 -12.21 8.07 -5.93
C VAL A 71 -11.73 7.19 -4.76
N LEU A 72 -11.24 5.99 -5.04
CA LEU A 72 -10.68 5.10 -4.01
C LEU A 72 -9.46 5.72 -3.32
N SER A 73 -8.58 6.37 -4.07
CA SER A 73 -7.44 7.08 -3.50
C SER A 73 -7.89 8.26 -2.63
N MET A 74 -8.95 8.97 -3.01
CA MET A 74 -9.45 10.11 -2.24
C MET A 74 -9.97 9.68 -0.86
N ILE A 75 -10.65 8.54 -0.79
CA ILE A 75 -11.10 7.95 0.48
C ILE A 75 -9.90 7.68 1.39
N TYR A 76 -8.83 7.11 0.83
CA TYR A 76 -7.59 6.87 1.59
C TYR A 76 -6.92 8.17 2.04
N VAL A 77 -6.89 9.22 1.22
CA VAL A 77 -6.30 10.51 1.61
C VAL A 77 -7.08 11.18 2.75
N LEU A 78 -8.41 11.04 2.77
CA LEU A 78 -9.26 11.68 3.78
C LEU A 78 -9.29 10.92 5.11
N PHE A 79 -9.23 9.59 5.08
CA PHE A 79 -9.43 8.75 6.26
C PHE A 79 -8.21 7.90 6.65
N GLY A 80 -7.20 7.83 5.78
CA GLY A 80 -6.00 7.05 6.01
C GLY A 80 -5.11 7.70 7.07
N THR A 81 -4.47 6.86 7.88
CA THR A 81 -3.39 7.26 8.77
C THR A 81 -2.16 6.40 8.48
N ALA A 82 -0.98 6.98 8.65
CA ALA A 82 0.30 6.29 8.56
C ALA A 82 0.93 6.03 9.94
N ASP A 83 0.28 6.45 11.02
CA ASP A 83 0.78 6.23 12.37
C ASP A 83 0.66 4.77 12.80
N LEU A 84 1.54 4.35 13.72
CA LEU A 84 1.51 3.03 14.33
C LEU A 84 0.16 2.81 15.04
N GLN A 85 -0.55 1.77 14.61
CA GLN A 85 -1.86 1.47 15.18
C GLN A 85 -1.76 1.05 16.65
N PRO A 86 -2.67 1.51 17.53
CA PRO A 86 -2.59 1.27 18.98
C PRO A 86 -2.67 -0.22 19.35
N TRP A 87 -3.34 -1.03 18.54
CA TRP A 87 -3.45 -2.48 18.73
C TRP A 87 -2.24 -3.27 18.20
N ALA A 88 -1.41 -2.65 17.36
CA ALA A 88 -0.17 -3.23 16.85
C ALA A 88 1.07 -2.82 17.68
N GLN A 89 0.86 -2.04 18.75
CA GLN A 89 1.93 -1.66 19.67
C GLN A 89 2.41 -2.89 20.44
N THR A 90 3.68 -3.22 20.26
CA THR A 90 4.38 -4.16 21.12
C THR A 90 4.53 -3.53 22.51
N VAL A 91 3.66 -3.91 23.45
CA VAL A 91 3.86 -3.61 24.86
C VAL A 91 4.93 -4.57 25.38
N HIS A 92 6.08 -4.07 25.82
CA HIS A 92 7.05 -4.94 26.49
C HIS A 92 6.46 -5.41 27.83
N LYS A 93 6.94 -6.53 28.40
CA LYS A 93 6.44 -7.14 29.65
C LYS A 93 6.46 -6.18 30.88
N ASN A 94 7.03 -4.98 30.71
CA ASN A 94 7.11 -3.89 31.67
C ASN A 94 6.43 -2.59 31.16
N GLY A 95 5.29 -2.66 30.46
CA GLY A 95 4.38 -1.51 30.26
C GLY A 95 4.88 -0.32 29.42
N GLU A 96 6.10 -0.33 28.89
CA GLU A 96 6.63 0.75 28.06
C GLU A 96 6.52 0.45 26.55
N PRO A 97 6.14 1.43 25.72
CA PRO A 97 6.04 1.26 24.27
C PRO A 97 7.44 1.11 23.65
N ILE A 98 7.63 0.08 22.82
CA ILE A 98 8.88 -0.14 22.10
C ILE A 98 9.07 1.00 21.08
N LYS A 99 9.95 1.95 21.41
CA LYS A 99 10.52 2.87 20.41
C LYS A 99 11.43 2.04 19.51
N GLN A 100 11.11 1.94 18.22
CA GLN A 100 11.95 1.29 17.23
C GLN A 100 13.39 1.84 17.32
N GLN A 101 14.35 0.92 17.28
CA GLN A 101 15.78 1.14 17.52
C GLN A 101 16.43 1.99 16.41
N ASP A 102 16.15 3.29 16.36
CA ASP A 102 16.94 4.22 15.53
C ASP A 102 18.14 4.80 16.31
N LYS A 103 18.12 4.73 17.66
CA LYS A 103 19.15 5.33 18.51
C LYS A 103 20.33 4.42 18.84
N THR A 104 20.21 3.10 18.67
CA THR A 104 21.29 2.17 19.03
C THR A 104 22.41 2.19 17.99
N ASN A 105 22.12 2.35 16.69
CA ASN A 105 23.16 2.41 15.66
C ASN A 105 23.94 3.73 15.68
N ALA A 106 23.30 4.87 15.96
CA ALA A 106 23.98 6.16 16.04
C ALA A 106 24.98 6.25 17.21
N LYS A 107 24.73 5.54 18.32
CA LYS A 107 25.64 5.52 19.47
C LYS A 107 26.87 4.65 19.20
N ASN A 108 26.68 3.48 18.58
CA ASN A 108 27.79 2.58 18.24
C ASN A 108 28.74 3.15 17.16
N LEU A 109 28.26 4.03 16.28
CA LEU A 109 29.13 4.68 15.29
C LEU A 109 30.10 5.69 15.96
N ASN A 110 29.61 6.46 16.93
CA ASN A 110 30.41 7.42 17.67
C ASN A 110 31.42 6.75 18.64
N ASP A 111 31.10 5.56 19.13
CA ASP A 111 32.00 4.79 20.02
C ASP A 111 33.13 4.07 19.24
N VAL A 112 33.02 3.95 17.91
CA VAL A 112 34.04 3.36 17.03
C VAL A 112 34.98 4.44 16.44
N GLU A 113 34.55 5.70 16.44
CA GLU A 113 35.34 6.86 15.97
C GLU A 113 36.08 7.61 17.11
N ALA A 114 36.01 7.11 18.35
CA ALA A 114 36.66 7.70 19.54
C ALA A 114 37.91 6.95 20.00
#